data_AF-A0A1B9EQ93-F1
#
_entry.id   AF-A0A1B9EQ93-F1
#
_cell.length_a   1.000
_cell.length_b   1.000
_cell.length_c   1.000
_cell.angle_alpha   90.00
_cell.angle_beta   90.00
_cell.angle_gamma   90.00
#
_symmetry.space_group_name_H-M   'P 1'
#
loop_
_entity.id
_entity.type
_entity.pdbx_description
1 polymer ?
#
loop_
_entity_poly.entity_id
_entity_poly.type
_entity_poly.pdbx_seq_one_letter_code
_entity_poly.pdbx_strand_id
1 'polypeptide(L)'
;MRGRRRRACLPAYAAPVNSTGGNGRPAVTGRPFRHTGATAAAAASRSIGDEHLLALTRNLTSESAKDRERACETICDWVRSFDRREARTLASLLASAAALEQDADCLESELNALGELSATGLFDAEDIAALRRLPRESIRPADVEHLDYLMEEYFPQQREDPTTVTRRPPPSSGPR
;
A
#
# COMPACT_ATOMS: atom_id res chain seq x y z
N MET A 1 2.11 38.93 -13.80
CA MET A 1 2.83 38.95 -15.10
C MET A 1 3.91 37.89 -15.08
N ARG A 2 4.02 37.07 -16.15
CA ARG A 2 5.04 36.03 -16.45
C ARG A 2 4.95 34.78 -15.53
N GLY A 3 4.55 33.58 -15.95
CA GLY A 3 4.35 33.01 -17.27
C GLY A 3 5.51 32.10 -17.68
N ARG A 4 5.18 30.82 -17.98
CA ARG A 4 5.93 29.83 -18.79
C ARG A 4 7.04 29.05 -18.05
N ARG A 5 7.23 27.73 -18.23
CA ARG A 5 6.78 26.77 -19.25
C ARG A 5 6.72 25.36 -18.63
N ARG A 6 5.67 24.61 -18.97
CA ARG A 6 5.66 23.14 -18.98
C ARG A 6 6.63 22.64 -20.05
N ARG A 7 7.46 21.65 -19.74
CA ARG A 7 8.13 20.80 -20.74
C ARG A 7 7.66 19.37 -20.54
N ALA A 8 6.82 18.93 -21.47
CA ALA A 8 6.59 17.53 -21.74
C ALA A 8 7.76 17.03 -22.60
N CYS A 9 8.34 15.88 -22.23
CA CYS A 9 9.16 15.07 -23.11
C CYS A 9 8.59 13.64 -23.11
N LEU A 10 8.20 13.20 -24.29
CA LEU A 10 7.74 11.86 -24.65
C LEU A 10 8.90 10.85 -24.54
N PRO A 11 8.64 9.56 -24.25
CA PRO A 11 9.64 8.51 -24.39
C PRO A 11 9.72 8.00 -25.83
N ALA A 12 10.95 7.87 -26.34
CA ALA A 12 11.26 7.20 -27.59
C ALA A 12 11.27 5.68 -27.38
N TYR A 13 10.37 4.97 -28.07
CA TYR A 13 10.39 3.50 -28.16
C TYR A 13 11.37 3.08 -29.27
N ALA A 14 12.40 2.33 -28.90
CA ALA A 14 13.27 1.63 -29.85
C ALA A 14 12.89 0.14 -29.88
N ALA A 15 12.56 -0.37 -31.07
CA ALA A 15 12.27 -1.78 -31.32
C ALA A 15 13.55 -2.57 -31.65
N PRO A 16 13.70 -3.83 -31.22
CA PRO A 16 14.78 -4.68 -31.68
C PRO A 16 14.44 -5.37 -33.02
N VAL A 17 15.37 -5.26 -33.97
CA VAL A 17 15.42 -6.00 -35.23
C VAL A 17 15.96 -7.40 -34.96
N ASN A 18 15.14 -8.44 -35.15
CA ASN A 18 15.61 -9.83 -35.09
C ASN A 18 15.88 -10.36 -36.52
N SER A 19 17.16 -10.60 -36.79
CA SER A 19 17.68 -11.16 -38.03
C SER A 19 17.46 -12.68 -38.05
N THR A 20 16.81 -13.19 -39.10
CA THR A 20 16.53 -14.61 -39.31
C THR A 20 17.56 -15.21 -40.27
N GLY A 21 18.34 -16.18 -39.80
CA GLY A 21 19.20 -17.03 -40.63
C GLY A 21 18.84 -18.51 -40.39
N GLY A 22 18.49 -19.23 -41.47
CA GLY A 22 18.30 -20.70 -41.51
C GLY A 22 19.63 -21.44 -41.30
N ASN A 23 19.73 -22.78 -41.27
CA ASN A 23 18.95 -23.91 -41.76
C ASN A 23 19.46 -25.17 -41.03
N GLY A 24 18.68 -26.27 -41.03
CA GLY A 24 19.27 -27.62 -40.91
C GLY A 24 18.55 -28.57 -39.94
N ARG A 25 17.76 -29.48 -40.50
CA ARG A 25 17.26 -30.74 -39.89
C ARG A 25 18.12 -31.89 -40.44
N PRO A 26 18.26 -33.07 -39.78
CA PRO A 26 17.10 -33.93 -39.47
C PRO A 26 17.15 -34.75 -38.16
N ALA A 27 16.03 -35.45 -37.99
CA ALA A 27 15.52 -36.28 -36.90
C ALA A 27 16.48 -37.24 -36.17
N VAL A 28 16.33 -37.28 -34.84
CA VAL A 28 16.48 -38.50 -34.02
C VAL A 28 15.33 -38.53 -33.00
N THR A 29 14.67 -39.68 -32.94
CA THR A 29 13.54 -40.03 -32.07
C THR A 29 13.97 -40.25 -30.63
N GLY A 30 13.35 -39.53 -29.70
CA GLY A 30 13.41 -39.80 -28.27
C GLY A 30 12.51 -38.84 -27.50
N ARG A 31 11.31 -39.28 -27.12
CA ARG A 31 10.55 -38.62 -26.04
C ARG A 31 11.26 -38.97 -24.73
N PRO A 32 11.47 -37.98 -23.84
CA PRO A 32 10.48 -37.82 -22.78
C PRO A 32 10.27 -36.37 -22.30
N PHE A 33 9.23 -36.21 -21.49
CA PHE A 33 8.86 -35.05 -20.67
C PHE A 33 8.41 -33.76 -21.39
N ARG A 34 7.08 -33.58 -21.39
CA ARG A 34 6.45 -32.27 -21.51
C ARG A 34 6.78 -31.45 -20.26
N HIS A 35 7.69 -30.50 -20.40
CA HIS A 35 7.67 -29.26 -19.63
C HIS A 35 7.62 -28.08 -20.60
N THR A 36 6.53 -27.95 -21.37
CA THR A 36 6.18 -26.66 -22.00
C THR A 36 5.22 -25.94 -21.07
N GLY A 37 5.81 -25.39 -20.01
CA GLY A 37 5.16 -24.54 -19.03
C GLY A 37 6.14 -23.52 -18.46
N ALA A 38 7.03 -22.99 -19.28
CA ALA A 38 7.93 -21.89 -18.90
C ALA A 38 8.58 -21.31 -20.15
N THR A 39 7.97 -20.28 -20.73
CA THR A 39 8.64 -19.19 -21.47
C THR A 39 7.58 -18.17 -21.92
N ALA A 40 6.71 -17.82 -20.98
CA ALA A 40 6.10 -16.50 -20.95
C ALA A 40 6.20 -15.98 -19.51
N ALA A 41 7.35 -16.20 -18.87
CA ALA A 41 7.81 -15.27 -17.86
C ALA A 41 8.12 -13.99 -18.63
N ALA A 42 7.07 -13.20 -18.91
CA ALA A 42 7.24 -11.78 -19.17
C ALA A 42 8.21 -11.32 -18.09
N ALA A 43 9.36 -10.78 -18.50
CA ALA A 43 10.22 -10.07 -17.60
C ALA A 43 9.34 -9.03 -16.93
N ALA A 44 8.86 -9.35 -15.72
CA ALA A 44 8.08 -8.44 -14.91
C ALA A 44 8.98 -7.23 -14.80
N SER A 45 8.60 -6.15 -15.47
CA SER A 45 9.32 -4.90 -15.36
C SER A 45 9.35 -4.62 -13.87
N ARG A 46 10.55 -4.66 -13.27
CA ARG A 46 10.70 -4.27 -11.87
C ARG A 46 10.05 -2.91 -11.77
N SER A 47 8.99 -2.82 -10.98
CA SER A 47 8.43 -1.55 -10.58
C SER A 47 9.57 -0.71 -9.99
N ILE A 48 9.45 0.61 -10.11
CA ILE A 48 10.36 1.51 -9.38
C ILE A 48 10.30 1.18 -7.88
N GLY A 49 9.14 0.72 -7.40
CA GLY A 49 8.98 0.17 -6.05
C GLY A 49 9.91 -1.01 -5.75
N ASP A 50 10.08 -2.01 -6.63
CA ASP A 50 10.86 -3.22 -6.32
C ASP A 50 12.34 -2.92 -6.03
N GLU A 51 12.89 -1.88 -6.69
CA GLU A 51 14.27 -1.45 -6.50
C GLU A 51 14.46 -0.67 -5.19
N HIS A 52 13.40 -0.04 -4.67
CA HIS A 52 13.47 0.87 -3.54
C HIS A 52 12.68 0.42 -2.30
N LEU A 53 11.82 -0.59 -2.40
CA LEU A 53 10.91 -1.03 -1.34
C LEU A 53 11.68 -1.44 -0.09
N LEU A 54 12.80 -2.15 -0.25
CA LEU A 54 13.63 -2.56 0.89
C LEU A 54 14.28 -1.36 1.59
N ALA A 55 14.70 -0.34 0.82
CA ALA A 55 15.27 0.88 1.38
C ALA A 55 14.20 1.70 2.13
N LEU A 56 13.02 1.86 1.52
CA LEU A 56 11.87 2.51 2.16
C LEU A 56 11.45 1.79 3.44
N THR A 57 11.36 0.46 3.40
CA THR A 57 11.04 -0.36 4.58
C THR A 57 12.05 -0.13 5.70
N ARG A 58 13.36 -0.15 5.40
CA ARG A 58 14.40 0.12 6.41
C ARG A 58 14.27 1.51 7.01
N ASN A 59 14.04 2.52 6.18
CA ASN A 59 13.93 3.90 6.64
C ASN A 59 12.67 4.10 7.50
N LEU A 60 11.51 3.54 7.11
CA LEU A 60 10.28 3.55 7.92
C LEU A 60 10.45 2.85 9.27
N THR A 61 11.35 1.86 9.36
CA THR A 61 11.66 1.16 10.62
C THR A 61 12.88 1.73 11.34
N SER A 62 13.44 2.87 10.88
CA SER A 62 14.60 3.49 11.51
C SER A 62 14.25 3.99 12.91
N GLU A 63 15.23 3.96 13.82
CA GLU A 63 15.09 4.60 15.14
C GLU A 63 15.02 6.14 15.02
N SER A 64 15.58 6.70 13.94
CA SER A 64 15.58 8.13 13.65
C SER A 64 14.25 8.59 13.06
N ALA A 65 13.52 9.46 13.77
CA ALA A 65 12.29 10.09 13.27
C ALA A 65 12.50 10.80 11.92
N LYS A 66 13.64 11.45 11.74
CA LYS A 66 13.99 12.13 10.47
C LYS A 66 14.13 11.17 9.28
N ASP A 67 14.58 9.95 9.52
CA ASP A 67 14.70 8.96 8.44
C ASP A 67 13.32 8.42 8.05
N ARG A 68 12.43 8.25 9.04
CA ARG A 68 11.03 7.85 8.84
C ARG A 68 10.25 8.94 8.10
N GLU A 69 10.37 10.20 8.53
CA GLU A 69 9.79 11.37 7.87
C GLU A 69 10.22 11.45 6.39
N ARG A 70 11.53 11.34 6.13
CA ARG A 70 12.06 11.33 4.76
C ARG A 70 11.56 10.15 3.93
N ALA A 71 11.34 8.99 4.54
CA ALA A 71 10.73 7.86 3.86
C ALA A 71 9.29 8.17 3.46
N CYS A 72 8.52 8.83 4.33
CA CYS A 72 7.16 9.27 4.05
C CYS A 72 7.12 10.26 2.87
N GLU A 73 8.00 11.26 2.85
CA GLU A 73 8.15 12.18 1.71
C GLU A 73 8.41 11.43 0.40
N THR A 74 9.33 10.45 0.44
CA THR A 74 9.68 9.64 -0.75
C THR A 74 8.49 8.79 -1.22
N ILE A 75 7.69 8.27 -0.28
CA ILE A 75 6.48 7.50 -0.61
C ILE A 75 5.44 8.41 -1.28
N CYS A 76 5.22 9.63 -0.77
CA CYS A 76 4.33 10.60 -1.39
C CYS A 76 4.74 10.93 -2.83
N ASP A 77 6.04 11.17 -3.05
CA ASP A 77 6.57 11.45 -4.39
C ASP A 77 6.35 10.30 -5.39
N TRP A 78 6.36 9.06 -4.89
CA TRP A 78 6.30 7.85 -5.72
C TRP A 78 4.97 7.11 -5.64
N VAL A 79 3.93 7.72 -5.06
CA VAL A 79 2.66 7.05 -4.76
C VAL A 79 2.03 6.34 -5.97
N ARG A 80 2.24 6.87 -7.18
CA ARG A 80 1.73 6.29 -8.45
C ARG A 80 2.67 5.28 -9.12
N SER A 81 3.84 5.06 -8.53
CA SER A 81 4.88 4.16 -9.03
C SER A 81 4.83 2.79 -8.36
N PHE A 82 4.06 2.66 -7.29
CA PHE A 82 3.89 1.40 -6.57
C PHE A 82 2.84 0.51 -7.24
N ASP A 83 3.13 -0.79 -7.30
CA ASP A 83 2.13 -1.79 -7.62
C ASP A 83 1.25 -2.11 -6.39
N ARG A 84 0.26 -3.00 -6.58
CA ARG A 84 -0.66 -3.37 -5.50
C ARG A 84 0.05 -4.03 -4.32
N ARG A 85 1.05 -4.88 -4.57
CA ARG A 85 1.77 -5.59 -3.50
C ARG A 85 2.61 -4.62 -2.67
N GLU A 86 3.27 -3.69 -3.34
CA GLU A 86 4.11 -2.65 -2.72
C GLU A 86 3.27 -1.70 -1.90
N ALA A 87 2.17 -1.19 -2.46
CA ALA A 87 1.25 -0.30 -1.76
C ALA A 87 0.70 -0.95 -0.49
N ARG A 88 0.27 -2.21 -0.54
CA ARG A 88 -0.19 -2.94 0.65
C ARG A 88 0.91 -3.09 1.71
N THR A 89 2.13 -3.41 1.28
CA THR A 89 3.28 -3.55 2.19
C THR A 89 3.59 -2.24 2.89
N LEU A 90 3.66 -1.14 2.14
CA LEU A 90 3.92 0.20 2.67
C LEU A 90 2.78 0.69 3.56
N ALA A 91 1.52 0.42 3.19
CA ALA A 91 0.35 0.78 4.01
C ALA A 91 0.38 0.10 5.38
N SER A 92 0.68 -1.20 5.43
CA SER A 92 0.80 -1.92 6.70
C SER A 92 1.97 -1.46 7.57
N LEU A 93 3.10 -1.09 6.94
CA LEU A 93 4.26 -0.54 7.65
C LEU A 93 3.94 0.85 8.20
N LEU A 94 3.41 1.76 7.38
CA LEU A 94 3.01 3.12 7.79
C LEU A 94 1.98 3.08 8.92
N ALA A 95 0.94 2.24 8.80
CA ALA A 95 -0.08 2.12 9.84
C ALA A 95 0.49 1.57 11.16
N SER A 96 1.50 0.69 11.09
CA SER A 96 2.18 0.16 12.27
C SER A 96 3.13 1.18 12.90
N ALA A 97 3.84 1.96 12.07
CA ALA A 97 4.72 3.03 12.50
C ALA A 97 3.91 4.13 13.19
N ALA A 98 2.84 4.61 12.54
CA ALA A 98 1.94 5.63 13.09
C ALA A 98 1.32 5.22 14.43
N ALA A 99 0.95 3.95 14.56
CA ALA A 99 0.38 3.44 15.81
C ALA A 99 1.38 3.40 17.00
N LEU A 100 2.68 3.50 16.74
CA LEU A 100 3.75 3.42 17.73
C LEU A 100 4.59 4.72 17.81
N GLU A 101 4.32 5.68 16.94
CA GLU A 101 5.10 6.89 16.79
C GLU A 101 4.96 7.82 18.01
N GLN A 102 6.08 8.38 18.44
CA GLN A 102 6.19 9.30 19.57
C GLN A 102 6.58 10.72 19.11
N ASP A 103 7.14 10.86 17.91
CA ASP A 103 7.47 12.14 17.30
C ASP A 103 6.28 12.68 16.49
N ALA A 104 5.81 13.88 16.85
CA ALA A 104 4.59 14.43 16.28
C ALA A 104 4.72 14.82 14.79
N ASP A 105 5.89 15.32 14.37
CA ASP A 105 6.12 15.71 12.98
C ASP A 105 6.24 14.47 12.09
N CYS A 106 6.86 13.40 12.61
CA CYS A 106 6.91 12.11 11.94
C CYS A 106 5.51 11.47 11.84
N LEU A 107 4.70 11.52 12.90
CA LEU A 107 3.34 10.99 12.90
C LEU A 107 2.45 11.69 11.86
N GLU A 108 2.53 13.02 11.77
CA GLU A 108 1.85 13.78 10.71
C GLU A 108 2.26 13.28 9.32
N SER A 109 3.57 13.11 9.09
CA SER A 109 4.12 12.64 7.82
C SER A 109 3.66 11.23 7.45
N GLU A 110 3.58 10.32 8.44
CA GLU A 110 3.12 8.94 8.24
C GLU A 110 1.63 8.88 7.91
N LEU A 111 0.79 9.64 8.63
CA LEU A 111 -0.65 9.73 8.36
C LEU A 111 -0.92 10.37 7.00
N ASN A 112 -0.19 11.43 6.65
CA ASN A 112 -0.28 12.08 5.35
C ASN A 112 0.13 11.13 4.21
N ALA A 113 1.26 10.42 4.34
CA ALA A 113 1.70 9.47 3.34
C ALA A 113 0.71 8.31 3.15
N LEU A 114 0.09 7.84 4.23
CA LEU A 114 -0.96 6.83 4.15
C LEU A 114 -2.23 7.36 3.48
N GLY A 115 -2.59 8.63 3.76
CA GLY A 115 -3.66 9.35 3.07
C GLY A 115 -3.42 9.46 1.56
N GLU A 116 -2.22 9.87 1.14
CA GLU A 116 -1.85 9.93 -0.29
C GLU A 116 -1.89 8.54 -0.94
N LEU A 117 -1.37 7.52 -0.25
CA LEU A 117 -1.38 6.15 -0.75
C LEU A 117 -2.82 5.61 -0.88
N SER A 118 -3.74 6.01 -0.01
CA SER A 118 -5.15 5.61 -0.08
C SER A 118 -5.82 6.03 -1.39
N ALA A 119 -5.42 7.18 -1.94
CA ALA A 119 -5.96 7.72 -3.19
C ALA A 119 -5.67 6.82 -4.41
N THR A 120 -4.78 5.83 -4.27
CA THR A 120 -4.51 4.83 -5.31
C THR A 120 -5.53 3.69 -5.34
N GLY A 121 -6.26 3.44 -4.25
CA GLY A 121 -7.18 2.30 -4.11
C GLY A 121 -6.50 0.93 -4.15
N LEU A 122 -5.21 0.85 -3.81
CA LEU A 122 -4.40 -0.38 -3.93
C LEU A 122 -4.33 -1.24 -2.66
N PHE A 123 -4.81 -0.74 -1.53
CA PHE A 123 -4.87 -1.48 -0.26
C PHE A 123 -6.26 -1.40 0.37
N ASP A 124 -6.53 -2.31 1.29
CA ASP A 124 -7.84 -2.48 1.92
C ASP A 124 -7.75 -2.25 3.45
N ALA A 125 -8.90 -2.22 4.12
CA ALA A 125 -8.99 -1.91 5.56
C ALA A 125 -8.15 -2.84 6.46
N GLU A 126 -7.95 -4.09 6.03
CA GLU A 126 -7.12 -5.07 6.73
C GLU A 126 -5.65 -4.63 6.78
N ASP A 127 -5.16 -4.00 5.71
CA ASP A 127 -3.75 -3.60 5.59
C ASP A 127 -3.41 -2.47 6.57
N ILE A 128 -4.39 -1.63 6.97
CA ILE A 128 -4.20 -0.50 7.89
C ILE A 128 -4.86 -0.69 9.27
N ALA A 129 -5.27 -1.92 9.61
CA ALA A 129 -5.98 -2.22 10.87
C ALA A 129 -5.22 -1.80 12.14
N ALA A 130 -3.89 -1.62 12.05
CA ALA A 130 -3.05 -1.14 13.14
C ALA A 130 -3.46 0.27 13.65
N LEU A 131 -4.00 1.13 12.78
CA LEU A 131 -4.42 2.49 13.14
C LEU A 131 -5.53 2.51 14.20
N ARG A 132 -6.32 1.44 14.34
CA ARG A 132 -7.34 1.34 15.41
C ARG A 132 -6.75 1.41 16.82
N ARG A 133 -5.44 1.21 16.95
CA ARG A 133 -4.70 1.30 18.23
C ARG A 133 -4.19 2.70 18.52
N LEU A 134 -4.20 3.61 17.54
CA LEU A 134 -3.70 4.97 17.69
C LEU A 134 -4.73 5.80 18.47
N PRO A 135 -4.43 6.23 19.71
CA PRO A 135 -5.34 7.08 20.46
C PRO A 135 -5.46 8.44 19.77
N ARG A 136 -6.69 8.89 19.51
CA ARG A 136 -6.94 10.18 18.84
C ARG A 136 -6.32 11.35 19.61
N GLU A 137 -6.31 11.26 20.93
CA GLU A 137 -5.74 12.25 21.85
C GLU A 137 -4.22 12.38 21.79
N SER A 138 -3.51 11.41 21.18
CA SER A 138 -2.06 11.55 20.96
C SER A 138 -1.71 12.33 19.70
N ILE A 139 -2.70 12.69 18.88
CA ILE A 139 -2.51 13.42 17.62
C ILE A 139 -2.75 14.91 17.86
N ARG A 140 -1.92 15.76 17.25
CA ARG A 140 -2.13 17.21 17.33
C ARG A 140 -3.46 17.57 16.66
N PRO A 141 -4.20 18.57 17.17
CA PRO A 141 -5.51 18.94 16.63
C PRO A 141 -5.53 19.23 15.12
N ALA A 142 -4.43 19.73 14.56
CA ALA A 142 -4.30 20.01 13.14
C ALA A 142 -4.22 18.73 12.27
N ASP A 143 -3.69 17.64 12.81
CA ASP A 143 -3.37 16.43 12.03
C ASP A 143 -4.43 15.34 12.21
N VAL A 144 -5.35 15.53 13.15
CA VAL A 144 -6.48 14.63 13.41
C VAL A 144 -7.34 14.43 12.16
N GLU A 145 -7.43 15.43 11.28
CA GLU A 145 -8.16 15.33 10.01
C GLU A 145 -7.62 14.21 9.11
N HIS A 146 -6.30 13.94 9.13
CA HIS A 146 -5.71 12.83 8.38
C HIS A 146 -6.15 11.47 8.92
N LEU A 147 -6.17 11.30 10.26
CA LEU A 147 -6.66 10.08 10.87
C LEU A 147 -8.15 9.88 10.58
N ASP A 148 -8.96 10.94 10.73
CA ASP A 148 -10.41 10.88 10.54
C ASP A 148 -10.78 10.44 9.14
N TYR A 149 -10.15 11.03 8.14
CA TYR A 149 -10.33 10.64 6.75
C TYR A 149 -10.06 9.13 6.55
N LEU A 150 -8.95 8.61 7.09
CA LEU A 150 -8.61 7.19 6.98
C LEU A 150 -9.60 6.30 7.74
N MET A 151 -10.09 6.73 8.91
CA MET A 151 -11.04 5.96 9.70
C MET A 151 -12.42 5.90 9.05
N GLU A 152 -12.88 7.01 8.48
CA GLU A 152 -14.16 7.08 7.77
C GLU A 152 -14.14 6.24 6.49
N GLU A 153 -13.04 6.30 5.72
CA GLU A 153 -12.91 5.57 4.45
C GLU A 153 -12.83 4.06 4.66
N TYR A 154 -12.00 3.59 5.59
CA TYR A 154 -11.68 2.16 5.72
C TYR A 154 -12.42 1.46 6.86
N PHE A 155 -12.97 2.20 7.81
CA PHE A 155 -13.71 1.64 8.95
C PHE A 155 -15.09 2.29 9.15
N PRO A 156 -15.94 2.32 8.10
CA PRO A 156 -17.25 3.01 8.14
C PRO A 156 -18.26 2.41 9.14
N GLN A 157 -17.94 1.31 9.82
CA GLN A 157 -18.84 0.60 10.73
C GLN A 157 -18.13 0.19 12.04
N GLN A 158 -17.99 1.15 12.96
CA GLN A 158 -18.04 0.90 14.41
C GLN A 158 -19.05 1.82 15.13
N ARG A 159 -20.10 2.25 14.42
CA ARG A 159 -21.35 2.67 15.06
C ARG A 159 -22.08 1.40 15.46
N GLU A 160 -21.91 0.96 16.70
CA GLU A 160 -22.74 -0.12 17.23
C GLU A 160 -24.22 0.23 17.02
N ASP A 161 -24.98 -0.69 16.44
CA ASP A 161 -26.43 -0.68 16.57
C ASP A 161 -26.78 -1.05 18.04
N PRO A 162 -27.35 -0.14 18.84
CA PRO A 162 -27.67 -0.43 20.24
C PRO A 162 -28.90 -1.35 20.41
N THR A 163 -29.40 -1.99 19.34
CA THR A 163 -30.69 -2.70 19.35
C THR A 163 -30.60 -4.20 19.59
N THR A 164 -29.42 -4.81 19.73
CA THR A 164 -29.33 -6.20 20.19
C THR A 164 -29.32 -6.32 21.71
N VAL A 165 -30.23 -5.59 22.38
CA VAL A 165 -30.67 -5.97 23.73
C VAL A 165 -31.66 -7.12 23.54
N THR A 166 -31.13 -8.34 23.52
CA THR A 166 -31.95 -9.55 23.62
C THR A 166 -32.75 -9.47 24.91
N ARG A 167 -34.04 -9.14 24.77
CA ARG A 167 -35.05 -9.14 25.83
C ARG A 167 -34.93 -10.42 26.65
N ARG A 168 -34.56 -10.27 27.93
CA ARG A 168 -34.73 -11.31 28.94
C ARG A 168 -36.23 -11.68 28.99
N PRO A 169 -36.62 -12.95 28.78
CA PRO A 169 -38.02 -13.34 28.92
C PRO A 169 -38.45 -13.20 30.40
N PRO A 170 -39.69 -12.77 30.68
CA PRO A 170 -40.17 -12.64 32.05
C PRO A 170 -40.27 -14.01 32.73
N PRO A 171 -40.10 -14.09 34.07
CA PRO A 171 -40.21 -15.35 34.79
C PRO A 171 -41.64 -15.90 34.70
N SER A 172 -41.76 -17.16 34.29
CA SER A 172 -43.02 -17.88 34.25
C SER A 172 -43.59 -17.99 35.67
N SER A 173 -44.75 -17.37 35.88
CA SER A 173 -45.54 -17.56 37.10
C SER A 173 -46.22 -18.92 37.01
N GLY A 174 -45.68 -19.93 37.70
CA GLY A 174 -46.35 -21.22 37.88
C GLY A 174 -47.53 -21.10 38.87
N PRO A 175 -48.62 -21.88 38.70
CA PRO A 175 -49.79 -21.78 39.56
C PRO A 175 -49.57 -22.43 40.94
N ARG A 176 -50.36 -21.95 41.90
CA ARG A 176 -50.39 -22.30 43.33
C ARG A 176 -50.76 -23.76 43.59
#